data_AF-A0A7Y2GDR7-F1
#
_entry.id   AF-A0A7Y2GDR7-F1
#
_cell.length_a   1.000
_cell.length_b   1.000
_cell.length_c   1.000
_cell.angle_alpha   90.00
_cell.angle_beta   90.00
_cell.angle_gamma   90.00
#
_symmetry.space_group_name_H-M   'P 1'
#
loop_
_entity.id
_entity.type
_entity.pdbx_description
1 polymer ?
#
loop_
_entity_poly.entity_id
_entity_poly.type
_entity_poly.pdbx_seq_one_letter_code
_entity_poly.pdbx_strand_id
1 'polypeptide(L)'
;AAQFARGEDIADPAVLTEALQACGVDPAPWHDLAQQEETKASLRGLTDRARAHGVFGAPSFLVGDELFWGDDRLEEAIALASTARGF
;
A
#
# COMPACT_ATOMS: atom_id res chain seq x y z
N ALA A 1 13.40 4.33 0.14
CA ALA A 1 14.63 3.54 0.36
C ALA A 1 14.89 3.19 1.84
N ALA A 2 14.38 3.98 2.81
CA ALA A 2 14.60 3.82 4.26
C ALA A 2 14.65 2.36 4.76
N GLN A 3 13.51 1.65 4.77
CA GLN A 3 13.45 0.27 5.29
C GLN A 3 14.28 -0.72 4.46
N PHE A 4 13.96 -0.87 3.17
CA PHE A 4 14.47 -2.01 2.38
C PHE A 4 15.90 -1.85 1.87
N ALA A 5 16.40 -0.63 1.69
CA ALA A 5 17.76 -0.40 1.21
C ALA A 5 18.72 0.01 2.32
N ARG A 6 18.24 0.69 3.37
CA ARG A 6 19.07 1.23 4.45
C ARG A 6 18.81 0.59 5.82
N GLY A 7 17.73 -0.19 5.98
CA GLY A 7 17.40 -0.85 7.25
C GLY A 7 16.91 0.11 8.34
N GLU A 8 16.46 1.30 7.96
CA GLU A 8 15.95 2.31 8.91
C GLU A 8 14.54 1.94 9.38
N ASP A 9 14.24 2.17 10.66
CA ASP A 9 12.92 1.88 11.24
C ASP A 9 11.86 2.89 10.78
N ILE A 10 10.97 2.46 9.89
CA ILE A 10 9.87 3.29 9.38
C ILE A 10 8.69 3.44 10.37
N ALA A 11 8.79 2.88 11.58
CA ALA A 11 7.91 3.24 12.69
C ALA A 11 8.38 4.52 13.41
N ASP A 12 9.62 4.95 13.21
CA ASP A 12 10.15 6.20 13.77
C ASP A 12 9.62 7.42 12.97
N PRO A 13 8.91 8.37 13.61
CA PRO A 13 8.48 9.61 12.95
C PRO A 13 9.61 10.43 12.32
N ALA A 14 10.83 10.36 12.83
CA ALA A 14 11.98 11.05 12.24
C ALA A 14 12.34 10.46 10.87
N VAL A 15 12.37 9.13 10.75
CA VAL A 15 12.61 8.44 9.47
C VAL A 15 11.51 8.76 8.46
N LEU A 16 10.25 8.82 8.90
CA LEU A 16 9.13 9.24 8.05
C LEU A 16 9.23 10.71 7.62
N THR A 17 9.69 11.60 8.52
CA THR A 17 9.93 13.02 8.21
C THR A 17 10.96 13.18 7.11
N GLU A 18 12.10 12.51 7.24
CA GLU A 18 13.16 12.55 6.23
C GLU A 18 12.70 11.96 4.89
N ALA A 19 11.93 10.87 4.92
CA ALA A 19 11.38 10.26 3.72
C ALA A 19 10.40 11.19 2.98
N LEU A 20 9.52 11.89 3.72
CA LEU A 20 8.59 12.87 3.16
C LEU A 20 9.34 14.07 2.56
N GLN A 21 10.32 14.61 3.27
CA GLN A 21 11.15 15.72 2.78
C GLN A 21 11.95 15.34 1.52
N ALA A 22 12.51 14.13 1.47
CA ALA A 22 13.21 13.64 0.28
C ALA A 22 12.31 13.55 -0.95
N CYS A 23 11.00 13.41 -0.76
CA CYS A 23 9.98 13.47 -1.81
C CYS A 23 9.49 14.90 -2.12
N GLY A 24 10.02 15.93 -1.47
CA GLY A 24 9.57 17.32 -1.61
C GLY A 24 8.23 17.62 -0.94
N VAL A 25 7.82 16.81 0.03
CA VAL A 25 6.55 16.93 0.76
C VAL A 25 6.79 17.53 2.14
N ASP A 26 5.99 18.53 2.53
CA ASP A 26 5.99 19.06 3.90
C ASP A 26 5.45 18.01 4.89
N PRO A 27 6.24 17.51 5.85
CA PRO A 27 5.82 16.40 6.71
C PRO A 27 4.74 16.76 7.73
N ALA A 28 4.68 18.01 8.19
CA ALA A 28 3.82 18.41 9.30
C ALA A 28 2.34 18.03 9.12
N PRO A 29 1.67 18.41 7.99
CA PRO A 29 0.26 18.05 7.80
C PRO A 29 0.01 16.54 7.71
N TRP A 30 1.00 15.75 7.27
CA TRP A 30 0.85 14.30 7.13
C TRP A 30 0.99 13.58 8.46
N HIS A 31 1.90 14.02 9.33
CA HIS A 31 1.98 13.52 10.70
C HIS A 31 0.67 13.76 11.44
N ASP A 32 0.12 14.98 11.34
CA ASP A 32 -1.17 15.31 11.96
C ASP A 32 -2.30 14.45 11.40
N LEU A 33 -2.40 14.34 10.07
CA LEU A 33 -3.43 13.54 9.41
C LEU A 33 -3.35 12.06 9.79
N ALA A 34 -2.14 11.48 9.86
CA ALA A 34 -1.94 10.08 10.23
C ALA A 34 -2.38 9.76 11.66
N GLN A 35 -2.41 10.75 12.55
CA GLN A 35 -2.85 10.57 13.93
C GLN A 35 -4.36 10.68 14.13
N GLN A 36 -5.10 11.23 13.16
CA GLN A 36 -6.55 11.38 13.25
C GLN A 36 -7.26 10.02 13.32
N GLU A 37 -8.29 9.94 14.17
CA GLU A 37 -9.03 8.69 14.35
C GLU A 37 -9.74 8.26 13.05
N GLU A 38 -10.22 9.21 12.26
CA GLU A 38 -10.83 8.94 10.96
C GLU A 38 -9.85 8.25 9.99
N THR A 39 -8.59 8.71 9.94
CA THR A 39 -7.53 8.08 9.14
C THR A 39 -7.27 6.65 9.60
N LYS A 40 -7.17 6.42 10.92
CA LYS A 40 -6.95 5.08 11.49
C LYS A 40 -8.14 4.16 11.24
N ALA A 41 -9.36 4.66 11.38
CA ALA A 41 -10.58 3.92 11.09
C ALA A 41 -10.68 3.56 9.60
N SER A 42 -10.35 4.49 8.71
CA SER A 42 -10.29 4.26 7.26
C SER A 42 -9.28 3.16 6.91
N LEU A 43 -8.07 3.21 7.47
CA LEU A 43 -7.06 2.16 7.26
C LEU A 43 -7.53 0.77 7.71
N ARG A 44 -8.20 0.66 8.86
CA ARG A 44 -8.80 -0.59 9.34
C ARG A 44 -9.88 -1.09 8.39
N GLY A 45 -10.79 -0.20 7.96
CA GLY A 45 -11.86 -0.54 7.02
C GLY A 45 -11.34 -1.03 5.66
N LEU A 46 -10.27 -0.40 5.14
CA LEU A 46 -9.61 -0.85 3.92
C LEU A 46 -8.97 -2.25 4.09
N THR A 47 -8.36 -2.51 5.25
CA THR A 47 -7.80 -3.83 5.58
C THR A 47 -8.90 -4.90 5.66
N ASP A 48 -10.03 -4.60 6.29
CA ASP A 48 -11.16 -5.54 6.39
C ASP A 48 -11.79 -5.80 5.02
N ARG A 49 -11.91 -4.78 4.17
CA ARG A 49 -12.35 -4.97 2.79
C ARG A 49 -11.38 -5.86 2.01
N ALA A 50 -10.08 -5.67 2.13
CA ALA A 50 -9.09 -6.54 1.47
C ALA A 50 -9.26 -8.00 1.90
N ARG A 51 -9.44 -8.23 3.21
CA ARG A 51 -9.73 -9.58 3.77
C ARG A 51 -11.02 -10.18 3.21
N ALA A 52 -12.07 -9.38 3.04
CA ALA A 52 -13.32 -9.84 2.44
C ALA A 52 -13.17 -10.27 0.96
N HIS A 53 -12.17 -9.71 0.25
CA HIS A 53 -11.78 -10.15 -1.10
C HIS A 53 -10.77 -11.30 -1.10
N GLY A 54 -10.53 -11.95 0.04
CA GLY A 54 -9.63 -13.10 0.15
C GLY A 54 -8.14 -12.76 0.24
N VAL A 55 -7.77 -11.47 0.37
CA VAL A 55 -6.36 -11.08 0.56
C VAL A 55 -5.89 -11.55 1.94
N PHE A 56 -4.80 -12.32 1.95
CA PHE A 56 -4.20 -12.86 3.18
C PHE A 56 -2.69 -12.57 3.32
N GLY A 57 -2.05 -12.02 2.30
CA GLY A 57 -0.63 -11.73 2.28
C GLY A 57 -0.30 -10.57 1.34
N ALA A 58 0.98 -10.23 1.22
CA ALA A 58 1.47 -9.20 0.33
C ALA A 58 2.74 -9.68 -0.42
N PRO A 59 2.96 -9.26 -1.67
CA PRO A 59 2.01 -8.50 -2.49
C PRO A 59 0.84 -9.37 -2.97
N SER A 60 -0.31 -8.74 -3.19
CA SER A 60 -1.51 -9.33 -3.79
C SER A 60 -2.12 -8.36 -4.78
N PHE A 61 -2.67 -8.87 -5.88
CA PHE A 61 -3.28 -8.12 -6.97
C PHE A 61 -4.68 -8.65 -7.25
N LEU A 62 -5.67 -7.77 -7.37
CA LEU A 62 -7.05 -8.14 -7.68
C LEU A 62 -7.43 -7.56 -9.05
N VAL A 63 -7.90 -8.40 -9.97
CA VAL A 63 -8.37 -8.01 -11.31
C VAL A 63 -9.81 -8.50 -11.50
N GLY A 64 -10.77 -7.58 -11.40
CA GLY A 64 -12.17 -7.98 -11.25
C GLY A 64 -12.36 -8.70 -9.91
N ASP A 65 -12.78 -9.96 -9.97
CA ASP A 65 -12.92 -10.85 -8.81
C ASP A 65 -11.75 -11.85 -8.66
N GLU A 66 -10.78 -11.84 -9.59
CA GLU A 66 -9.64 -12.77 -9.58
C GLU A 66 -8.48 -12.23 -8.74
N LEU A 67 -8.03 -13.03 -7.76
CA LEU A 67 -6.94 -12.68 -6.84
C LEU A 67 -5.65 -13.42 -7.19
N PHE A 68 -4.57 -12.65 -7.39
CA PHE A 68 -3.21 -13.12 -7.59
C PHE A 68 -2.37 -12.80 -6.34
N TRP A 69 -1.64 -13.79 -5.82
CA TRP A 69 -0.78 -13.61 -4.64
C TRP A 69 0.66 -13.98 -4.98
N GLY A 70 1.60 -13.10 -4.61
CA GLY A 70 3.02 -13.23 -4.93
C GLY A 70 3.44 -12.32 -6.09
N ASP A 71 4.67 -11.81 -6.02
CA ASP A 71 5.27 -10.96 -7.06
C ASP A 71 5.45 -11.75 -8.38
N ASP A 72 5.71 -13.06 -8.27
CA ASP A 72 5.79 -14.01 -9.38
C ASP A 72 4.49 -14.17 -10.18
N ARG A 73 3.38 -13.63 -9.67
CA ARG A 73 2.06 -13.63 -10.33
C ARG A 73 1.67 -12.25 -10.89
N LEU A 74 2.54 -11.24 -10.77
CA LEU A 74 2.25 -9.89 -11.24
C LEU A 74 2.03 -9.84 -12.76
N GLU A 75 2.87 -10.52 -13.54
CA GLU A 75 2.76 -10.55 -15.01
C GLU A 75 1.43 -11.16 -15.47
N GLU A 76 0.97 -12.21 -14.80
CA GLU A 76 -0.32 -12.84 -15.08
C GLU A 76 -1.50 -11.92 -14.76
N ALA A 77 -1.45 -11.23 -13.62
CA ALA A 77 -2.45 -10.24 -13.24
C ALA A 77 -2.53 -9.11 -14.29
N ILE A 78 -1.39 -8.59 -14.74
CA ILE A 78 -1.32 -7.55 -15.78
C ILE A 78 -1.88 -8.07 -17.12
N ALA A 79 -1.53 -9.29 -17.51
CA ALA A 79 -2.03 -9.90 -18.74
C ALA A 79 -3.56 -10.03 -18.74
N LEU A 80 -4.15 -10.48 -17.61
CA LEU A 80 -5.60 -10.55 -17.45
C LEU A 80 -6.23 -9.14 -17.51
N ALA A 81 -5.68 -8.17 -16.78
CA ALA A 81 -6.20 -6.80 -16.74
C ALA A 81 -6.16 -6.11 -18.11
N SER A 82 -5.13 -6.41 -18.92
CA SER A 82 -4.96 -5.88 -20.26
C SER A 82 -5.94 -6.50 -21.26
N THR A 83 -6.29 -7.78 -21.08
CA THR A 83 -7.24 -8.49 -21.95
C THR A 83 -8.69 -8.13 -21.63
N ALA A 84 -9.02 -7.92 -20.36
CA ALA A 84 -10.36 -7.53 -19.90
C ALA A 84 -10.81 -6.14 -20.42
N ARG A 85 -9.89 -5.31 -20.93
CA ARG A 85 -10.17 -4.01 -21.55
C ARG A 85 -10.62 -4.07 -23.02
N GLY A 86 -10.85 -5.26 -23.57
CA GLY A 86 -11.50 -5.43 -24.88
C GLY A 86 -13.01 -5.17 -24.83
N PHE A 87 -13.42 -3.91 -24.72
CA PHE A 87 -14.74 -3.42 -25.12
C PHE A 87 -14.58 -2.37 -26.21
#